data_AF-A0A6C0EHE9-F1
#
_entry.id   AF-A0A6C0EHE9-F1
#
_cell.length_a   1.000
_cell.length_b   1.000
_cell.length_c   1.000
_cell.angle_alpha   90.00
_cell.angle_beta   90.00
_cell.angle_gamma   90.00
#
_symmetry.space_group_name_H-M   'P 1'
#
loop_
_entity.id
_entity.type
_entity.pdbx_description
1 polymer ?
#
loop_
_entity_poly.entity_id
_entity_poly.type
_entity_poly.pdbx_seq_one_letter_code
_entity_poly.pdbx_strand_id
1 'polypeptide(L)'
;MNSGKITIASTRFNNHTWNENVNYRNKIQHVGCIYGCPQSISIKIPDESLLYIFEMNNSLNRIEGIGLIKNKIYYDNYYKIYSDGNYNRFVYKSNCRINRDYLELNFPDILCLFELILFKGKTHLKRGFGITQVPEKLINKNYSNIYRDQETENKQIDSIKRKLNTIFQNYNNKQ
;
A
#
# COMPACT_ATOMS: atom_id res chain seq x y z
N MET A 1 4.77 -17.16 17.16
CA MET A 1 4.47 -16.87 15.74
C MET A 1 5.58 -15.98 15.23
N ASN A 2 6.41 -16.46 14.29
CA ASN A 2 7.44 -15.61 13.67
C ASN A 2 6.74 -14.37 13.11
N SER A 3 7.03 -13.19 13.64
CA SER A 3 6.62 -11.93 13.02
C SER A 3 7.41 -11.80 11.72
N GLY A 4 6.95 -12.48 10.67
CA GLY A 4 7.53 -12.39 9.34
C GLY A 4 7.68 -10.91 8.98
N LYS A 5 8.86 -10.51 8.54
CA LYS A 5 9.20 -9.12 8.21
C LYS A 5 8.15 -8.58 7.23
N ILE A 6 7.20 -7.78 7.74
CA ILE A 6 6.14 -7.20 6.92
C ILE A 6 6.79 -6.22 5.93
N THR A 7 6.44 -6.34 4.65
CA THR A 7 6.99 -5.48 3.61
C THR A 7 6.11 -4.26 3.40
N ILE A 8 6.73 -3.10 3.20
CA ILE A 8 6.02 -1.88 2.80
C ILE A 8 6.17 -1.73 1.29
N ALA A 9 5.04 -1.65 0.58
CA ALA A 9 4.97 -1.58 -0.87
C ALA A 9 3.94 -0.53 -1.31
N SER A 10 3.92 -0.27 -2.61
CA SER A 10 3.00 0.68 -3.23
C SER A 10 2.45 0.13 -4.54
N THR A 11 1.23 0.54 -4.87
CA THR A 11 0.60 0.36 -6.17
C THR A 11 0.18 1.73 -6.73
N ARG A 12 0.02 1.83 -8.05
CA ARG A 12 -0.12 3.10 -8.76
C ARG A 12 -1.40 3.13 -9.57
N PHE A 13 -2.18 4.16 -9.32
CA PHE A 13 -3.38 4.50 -10.05
C PHE A 13 -3.23 5.86 -10.72
N ASN A 14 -3.97 6.07 -11.80
CA ASN A 14 -4.40 7.39 -12.21
C ASN A 14 -5.89 7.55 -11.85
N ASN A 15 -6.49 8.71 -12.10
CA ASN A 15 -7.91 8.90 -11.79
C ASN A 15 -8.83 7.86 -12.47
N HIS A 16 -8.50 7.43 -13.69
CA HIS A 16 -9.29 6.45 -14.42
C HIS A 16 -9.23 5.07 -13.75
N THR A 17 -8.02 4.52 -13.54
CA THR A 17 -7.87 3.19 -12.94
C THR A 17 -8.26 3.16 -11.47
N TRP A 18 -8.16 4.28 -10.76
CA TRP A 18 -8.70 4.43 -9.42
C TRP A 18 -10.23 4.28 -9.41
N ASN A 19 -10.92 4.97 -10.32
CA ASN A 19 -12.37 4.90 -10.43
C ASN A 19 -12.83 3.49 -10.84
N GLU A 20 -12.14 2.84 -11.77
CA GLU A 20 -12.40 1.43 -12.11
C GLU A 20 -12.29 0.52 -10.89
N ASN A 21 -11.22 0.67 -10.09
CA ASN A 21 -11.02 -0.10 -8.87
C ASN A 21 -12.14 0.11 -7.85
N VAL A 22 -12.50 1.37 -7.56
CA VAL A 22 -13.59 1.72 -6.64
C VAL A 22 -14.91 1.14 -7.12
N ASN A 23 -15.24 1.33 -8.40
CA ASN A 23 -16.47 0.81 -8.99
C ASN A 23 -16.54 -0.71 -8.91
N TYR A 24 -15.42 -1.39 -9.17
CA TYR A 24 -15.34 -2.84 -9.05
C TYR A 24 -15.57 -3.30 -7.61
N ARG A 25 -14.88 -2.71 -6.63
CA ARG A 25 -15.06 -3.03 -5.20
C ARG A 25 -16.51 -2.81 -4.75
N ASN A 26 -17.13 -1.72 -5.16
CA ASN A 26 -18.53 -1.43 -4.86
C ASN A 26 -19.48 -2.46 -5.50
N LYS A 27 -19.25 -2.82 -6.77
CA LYS A 27 -20.04 -3.82 -7.50
C LYS A 27 -20.05 -5.17 -6.80
N ILE A 28 -18.90 -5.61 -6.29
CA ILE A 28 -18.77 -6.90 -5.59
C ILE A 28 -18.97 -6.77 -4.07
N GLN A 29 -19.38 -5.59 -3.58
CA GLN A 29 -19.57 -5.28 -2.16
C GLN A 29 -18.35 -5.63 -1.29
N HIS A 30 -17.14 -5.41 -1.82
CA HIS A 30 -15.88 -5.73 -1.14
C HIS A 30 -15.35 -4.54 -0.36
N VAL A 31 -15.43 -4.61 0.96
CA VAL A 31 -15.02 -3.55 1.90
C VAL A 31 -13.49 -3.38 1.96
N GLY A 32 -12.75 -4.42 1.60
CA GLY A 32 -11.29 -4.42 1.67
C GLY A 32 -10.59 -3.79 0.46
N CYS A 33 -9.42 -4.35 0.14
CA CYS A 33 -8.62 -3.94 -1.01
C CYS A 33 -8.54 -5.07 -2.06
N ILE A 34 -8.39 -4.69 -3.32
CA ILE A 34 -8.15 -5.58 -4.44
C ILE A 34 -7.26 -4.87 -5.46
N TYR A 35 -6.25 -5.58 -5.95
CA TYR A 35 -5.25 -5.06 -6.87
C TYR A 35 -5.05 -6.05 -8.00
N GLY A 36 -5.50 -5.68 -9.20
CA GLY A 36 -5.01 -6.30 -10.43
C GLY A 36 -3.64 -5.72 -10.78
N CYS A 37 -2.70 -6.58 -11.16
CA CYS A 37 -1.37 -6.23 -11.61
C CYS A 37 -1.02 -6.92 -12.94
N PRO A 38 -0.27 -6.26 -13.84
CA PRO A 38 0.26 -6.88 -15.06
C PRO A 38 1.44 -7.81 -14.80
N GLN A 39 2.08 -7.68 -13.64
CA GLN A 39 3.18 -8.52 -13.18
C GLN A 39 2.93 -8.94 -11.72
N SER A 40 3.36 -10.15 -11.36
CA SER A 40 3.36 -10.62 -9.98
C SER A 40 4.32 -9.80 -9.11
N ILE A 41 4.08 -9.81 -7.80
CA ILE A 41 5.04 -9.31 -6.81
C ILE A 41 6.39 -10.02 -7.02
N SER A 42 7.48 -9.26 -6.84
CA SER A 42 8.85 -9.76 -6.99
C SER A 42 9.12 -10.98 -6.12
N ILE A 43 9.75 -12.01 -6.68
CA ILE A 43 10.16 -13.25 -5.98
C ILE A 43 11.08 -13.02 -4.77
N LYS A 44 11.68 -11.83 -4.64
CA LYS A 44 12.45 -11.42 -3.46
C LYS A 44 11.59 -11.22 -2.21
N ILE A 45 10.28 -11.03 -2.38
CA ILE A 45 9.32 -10.95 -1.29
C ILE A 45 8.72 -12.34 -1.14
N PRO A 46 8.89 -13.01 0.02
CA PRO A 46 8.41 -14.38 0.19
C PRO A 46 6.91 -14.51 -0.05
N ASP A 47 6.50 -15.64 -0.62
CA ASP A 47 5.09 -16.00 -0.73
C ASP A 47 4.44 -16.08 0.66
N GLU A 48 3.13 -15.81 0.70
CA GLU A 48 2.32 -15.75 1.93
C GLU A 48 2.75 -14.68 2.96
N SER A 49 3.82 -13.92 2.71
CA SER A 49 4.24 -12.80 3.57
C SER A 49 3.23 -11.65 3.52
N LEU A 50 3.17 -10.86 4.59
CA LEU A 50 2.28 -9.70 4.68
C LEU A 50 2.91 -8.47 4.03
N LEU A 51 2.06 -7.65 3.40
CA LEU A 51 2.44 -6.38 2.79
C LEU A 51 1.44 -5.28 3.12
N TYR A 52 1.97 -4.12 3.54
CA TYR A 52 1.24 -2.87 3.52
C TYR A 52 1.36 -2.25 2.12
N ILE A 53 0.23 -2.02 1.46
CA ILE A 53 0.17 -1.47 0.10
C ILE A 53 -0.37 -0.04 0.18
N PHE A 54 0.49 0.93 -0.11
CA PHE A 54 0.10 2.31 -0.30
C PHE A 54 -0.53 2.51 -1.68
N GLU A 55 -1.79 2.94 -1.71
CA GLU A 55 -2.57 3.14 -2.94
C GLU A 55 -2.31 4.56 -3.49
N MET A 56 -1.33 4.68 -4.38
CA MET A 56 -0.93 5.96 -4.95
C MET A 56 -1.90 6.40 -6.04
N ASN A 57 -2.54 7.57 -5.90
CA ASN A 57 -3.17 8.25 -7.03
C ASN A 57 -2.19 9.27 -7.63
N ASN A 58 -1.57 8.89 -8.75
CA ASN A 58 -0.55 9.69 -9.43
C ASN A 58 -1.10 10.93 -10.15
N SER A 59 -2.40 10.97 -10.44
CA SER A 59 -3.07 12.14 -11.02
C SER A 59 -3.24 13.24 -9.96
N LEU A 60 -3.52 12.85 -8.72
CA LEU A 60 -3.72 13.77 -7.59
C LEU A 60 -2.47 13.95 -6.71
N ASN A 61 -1.43 13.14 -6.92
CA ASN A 61 -0.23 13.07 -6.07
C ASN A 61 -0.53 12.83 -4.59
N ARG A 62 -1.48 11.93 -4.31
CA ARG A 62 -1.90 11.63 -2.94
C ARG A 62 -2.13 10.14 -2.74
N ILE A 63 -2.07 9.70 -1.49
CA ILE A 63 -2.45 8.34 -1.10
C ILE A 63 -3.97 8.29 -0.88
N GLU A 64 -4.66 7.34 -1.50
CA GLU A 64 -6.11 7.14 -1.35
C GLU A 64 -6.49 6.15 -0.23
N GLY A 65 -5.50 5.36 0.21
CA GLY A 65 -5.66 4.38 1.26
C GLY A 65 -4.45 3.47 1.42
N ILE A 66 -4.53 2.59 2.40
CA ILE A 66 -3.55 1.54 2.64
C ILE A 66 -4.29 0.22 2.78
N GLY A 67 -3.91 -0.78 1.98
CA GLY A 67 -4.37 -2.16 2.15
C GLY A 67 -3.34 -3.04 2.84
N LEU A 68 -3.80 -4.06 3.56
CA LEU A 68 -2.95 -5.10 4.14
C LEU A 68 -3.26 -6.43 3.46
N ILE A 69 -2.34 -6.93 2.64
CA ILE A 69 -2.51 -8.17 1.87
C ILE A 69 -1.48 -9.22 2.28
N LYS A 70 -1.73 -10.48 1.87
CA LYS A 70 -0.68 -11.50 1.75
C LYS A 70 -0.13 -11.52 0.33
N ASN A 71 1.14 -11.87 0.16
CA ASN A 71 1.70 -12.21 -1.15
C ASN A 71 1.14 -13.56 -1.61
N LYS A 72 -0.12 -13.53 -2.05
CA LYS A 72 -0.86 -14.68 -2.54
C LYS A 72 -1.69 -14.24 -3.74
N ILE A 73 -1.49 -14.91 -4.87
CA ILE A 73 -2.26 -14.65 -6.09
C ILE A 73 -3.56 -15.45 -6.02
N TYR A 74 -4.67 -14.79 -6.34
CA TYR A 74 -6.00 -15.38 -6.36
C TYR A 74 -6.41 -15.75 -7.80
N TYR A 75 -6.56 -17.05 -8.04
CA TYR A 75 -7.00 -17.63 -9.32
C TYR A 75 -8.40 -18.26 -9.25
N ASP A 76 -9.13 -18.02 -8.16
CA ASP A 76 -10.46 -18.55 -7.89
C ASP A 76 -11.54 -18.01 -8.83
N ASN A 77 -11.33 -16.84 -9.43
CA ASN A 77 -12.25 -16.21 -10.36
C ASN A 77 -11.52 -15.39 -11.42
N TYR A 78 -12.21 -15.05 -12.52
CA TYR A 78 -11.76 -14.01 -13.43
C TYR A 78 -12.17 -12.63 -12.92
N TYR A 79 -11.22 -11.87 -12.39
CA TYR A 79 -11.45 -10.53 -11.86
C TYR A 79 -11.28 -9.45 -12.94
N LYS A 80 -12.38 -9.02 -13.55
CA LYS A 80 -12.37 -7.91 -14.53
C LYS A 80 -12.38 -6.55 -13.80
N ILE A 81 -11.29 -6.24 -13.09
CA ILE A 81 -11.15 -5.00 -12.29
C ILE A 81 -11.00 -3.80 -13.20
N TYR A 82 -10.10 -3.90 -14.18
CA TYR A 82 -9.80 -2.86 -15.15
C TYR A 82 -10.28 -3.23 -16.55
N SER A 83 -10.58 -2.24 -17.36
CA SER A 83 -10.92 -2.39 -18.78
C SER A 83 -9.75 -2.94 -19.59
N ASP A 84 -8.52 -2.49 -19.30
CA ASP A 84 -7.30 -3.11 -19.82
C ASP A 84 -7.04 -4.44 -19.11
N GLY A 85 -7.28 -5.53 -19.84
CA GLY A 85 -7.12 -6.89 -19.34
C GLY A 85 -5.71 -7.24 -18.89
N ASN A 86 -4.67 -6.54 -19.36
CA ASN A 86 -3.30 -6.79 -18.91
C ASN A 86 -3.14 -6.49 -17.41
N TYR A 87 -3.85 -5.49 -16.89
CA TYR A 87 -3.83 -5.18 -15.46
C TYR A 87 -4.61 -6.20 -14.61
N ASN A 88 -5.34 -7.15 -15.21
CA ASN A 88 -6.11 -8.16 -14.46
C ASN A 88 -5.39 -9.52 -14.37
N ARG A 89 -4.13 -9.62 -14.80
CA ARG A 89 -3.38 -10.88 -14.88
C ARG A 89 -3.10 -11.52 -13.52
N PHE A 90 -2.68 -10.72 -12.55
CA PHE A 90 -2.36 -11.17 -11.20
C PHE A 90 -3.17 -10.38 -10.20
N VAL A 91 -3.97 -11.09 -9.40
CA VAL A 91 -4.90 -10.45 -8.47
C VAL A 91 -4.48 -10.73 -7.04
N TYR A 92 -4.32 -9.65 -6.28
CA TYR A 92 -4.07 -9.66 -4.86
C TYR A 92 -5.24 -8.98 -4.15
N LYS A 93 -5.82 -9.59 -3.12
CA LYS A 93 -6.94 -9.02 -2.38
C LYS A 93 -6.86 -9.34 -0.90
N SER A 94 -7.57 -8.55 -0.11
CA SER A 94 -7.75 -8.73 1.33
C SER A 94 -8.99 -7.99 1.79
N ASN A 95 -9.55 -8.38 2.93
CA ASN A 95 -10.65 -7.68 3.58
C ASN A 95 -10.15 -6.46 4.40
N CYS A 96 -8.84 -6.26 4.52
CA CYS A 96 -8.25 -5.20 5.32
C CYS A 96 -7.82 -4.01 4.44
N ARG A 97 -8.53 -2.88 4.55
CA ARG A 97 -8.19 -1.61 3.90
C ARG A 97 -8.62 -0.43 4.75
N ILE A 98 -7.76 0.58 4.85
CA ILE A 98 -8.02 1.84 5.53
C ILE A 98 -8.07 2.94 4.47
N ASN A 99 -9.14 3.74 4.47
CA ASN A 99 -9.29 4.85 3.54
C ASN A 99 -8.44 6.06 3.95
N ARG A 100 -8.24 6.98 3.00
CA ARG A 100 -7.54 8.24 3.25
C ARG A 100 -8.16 9.03 4.40
N ASP A 101 -9.48 9.22 4.43
CA ASP A 101 -10.12 10.11 5.40
C ASP A 101 -9.80 9.72 6.84
N TYR A 102 -9.81 8.42 7.15
CA TYR A 102 -9.40 7.92 8.46
C TYR A 102 -7.91 8.18 8.74
N LEU A 103 -7.04 7.95 7.76
CA LEU A 103 -5.60 8.20 7.90
C LEU A 103 -5.29 9.68 8.09
N GLU A 104 -5.97 10.57 7.37
CA GLU A 104 -5.77 12.02 7.46
C GLU A 104 -6.19 12.57 8.82
N LEU A 105 -7.31 12.06 9.36
CA LEU A 105 -7.79 12.46 10.69
C LEU A 105 -6.93 11.92 11.83
N ASN A 106 -6.47 10.65 11.75
CA ASN A 106 -5.88 9.96 12.90
C ASN A 106 -4.36 9.78 12.81
N PHE A 107 -3.81 9.72 11.59
CA PHE A 107 -2.40 9.41 11.32
C PHE A 107 -1.81 10.26 10.17
N PRO A 108 -1.96 11.60 10.22
CA PRO A 108 -1.56 12.49 9.13
C PRO A 108 -0.05 12.45 8.84
N ASP A 109 0.76 12.09 9.83
CA ASP A 109 2.20 11.99 9.70
C ASP A 109 2.65 10.77 8.87
N ILE A 110 1.92 9.65 8.90
CA ILE A 110 2.11 8.53 7.99
C ILE A 110 1.83 8.96 6.55
N LEU A 111 0.72 9.67 6.32
CA LEU A 111 0.44 10.21 4.98
C LEU A 111 1.53 11.17 4.55
N CYS A 112 1.93 12.12 5.40
CA CYS A 112 2.95 13.11 5.07
C CYS A 112 4.29 12.45 4.69
N LEU A 113 4.75 11.48 5.48
CA LEU A 113 5.98 10.74 5.20
C LEU A 113 5.92 10.03 3.85
N PHE A 114 4.87 9.25 3.60
CA PHE A 114 4.81 8.46 2.38
C PHE A 114 4.46 9.30 1.16
N GLU A 115 3.68 10.38 1.26
CA GLU A 115 3.47 11.29 0.14
C GLU A 115 4.75 12.02 -0.25
N LEU A 116 5.59 12.37 0.72
CA LEU A 116 6.93 12.89 0.47
C LEU A 116 7.79 11.87 -0.29
N ILE A 117 7.80 10.60 0.12
CA ILE A 117 8.59 9.54 -0.52
C ILE A 117 8.05 9.19 -1.92
N LEU A 118 6.74 9.09 -2.07
CA LEU A 118 6.10 8.50 -3.25
C LEU A 118 5.91 9.49 -4.39
N PHE A 119 5.70 10.78 -4.09
CA PHE A 119 5.37 11.80 -5.10
C PHE A 119 6.38 12.94 -5.24
N LYS A 120 7.27 13.15 -4.27
CA LYS A 120 8.18 14.32 -4.23
C LYS A 120 9.65 13.93 -4.34
N GLY A 121 10.47 14.88 -4.79
CA GLY A 121 11.91 14.73 -4.93
C GLY A 121 12.36 13.87 -6.13
N LYS A 122 13.68 13.78 -6.32
CA LYS A 122 14.28 13.11 -7.50
C LYS A 122 14.08 11.58 -7.51
N THR A 123 13.86 10.97 -6.35
CA THR A 123 13.72 9.52 -6.18
C THR A 123 12.28 9.09 -5.92
N HIS A 124 11.29 9.88 -6.36
CA HIS A 124 9.89 9.57 -6.17
C HIS A 124 9.50 8.24 -6.86
N LEU A 125 8.48 7.56 -6.36
CA LEU A 125 8.08 6.23 -6.84
C LEU A 125 6.86 6.24 -7.78
N LYS A 126 6.60 7.35 -8.48
CA LYS A 126 5.48 7.46 -9.44
C LYS A 126 5.54 6.49 -10.64
N ARG A 127 6.70 5.89 -10.92
CA ARG A 127 6.93 5.01 -12.07
C ARG A 127 7.16 3.56 -11.65
N GLY A 128 6.72 2.62 -12.49
CA GLY A 128 6.85 1.17 -12.31
C GLY A 128 5.50 0.46 -12.36
N PHE A 129 5.55 -0.86 -12.53
CA PHE A 129 4.38 -1.69 -12.83
C PHE A 129 3.99 -2.56 -11.65
N GLY A 130 2.68 -2.74 -11.45
CA GLY A 130 2.14 -3.57 -10.37
C GLY A 130 2.52 -3.08 -8.97
N ILE A 131 2.61 -4.02 -8.04
CA ILE A 131 3.01 -3.78 -6.65
C ILE A 131 4.53 -3.81 -6.54
N THR A 132 5.11 -2.74 -6.00
CA THR A 132 6.56 -2.59 -5.83
C THR A 132 6.92 -2.19 -4.41
N GLN A 133 7.98 -2.78 -3.86
CA GLN A 133 8.49 -2.45 -2.52
C GLN A 133 8.94 -0.99 -2.44
N VAL A 134 8.59 -0.32 -1.35
CA VAL A 134 9.17 0.98 -1.01
C VAL A 134 10.56 0.74 -0.43
N PRO A 135 11.64 1.29 -1.02
CA PRO A 135 12.99 1.08 -0.50
C PRO A 135 13.14 1.61 0.93
N GLU A 136 13.60 0.74 1.84
CA GLU A 136 13.81 1.05 3.26
C GLU A 136 14.70 2.30 3.46
N LYS A 137 15.74 2.48 2.64
CA LYS A 137 16.60 3.68 2.65
C LYS A 137 15.86 5.00 2.42
N LEU A 138 14.76 5.00 1.65
CA LEU A 138 13.97 6.21 1.41
C LEU A 138 13.11 6.56 2.63
N ILE A 139 12.66 5.54 3.36
CA ILE A 139 11.95 5.73 4.63
C ILE A 139 12.91 6.38 5.62
N ASN A 140 14.10 5.80 5.83
CA ASN A 140 15.10 6.34 6.75
C ASN A 140 15.49 7.78 6.42
N LYS A 141 15.82 8.03 5.14
CA LYS A 141 16.21 9.36 4.66
C LYS A 141 15.16 10.44 4.93
N ASN A 142 13.88 10.09 4.88
CA ASN A 142 12.79 11.04 5.05
C ASN A 142 12.15 11.00 6.45
N TYR A 143 12.58 10.08 7.31
CA TYR A 143 12.01 9.90 8.65
C TYR A 143 12.15 11.19 9.47
N SER A 144 13.36 11.78 9.50
CA SER A 144 13.66 13.00 10.25
C SER A 144 12.95 14.26 9.74
N ASN A 145 12.39 14.23 8.52
CA ASN A 145 11.58 15.33 8.01
C ASN A 145 10.20 15.40 8.69
N ILE A 146 9.76 14.29 9.29
CA ILE A 146 8.43 14.14 9.89
C ILE A 146 8.54 13.93 11.41
N TYR A 147 9.48 13.10 11.84
CA TYR A 147 9.70 12.72 13.23
C TYR A 147 10.97 13.38 13.76
N ARG A 148 10.92 13.96 14.96
CA ARG A 148 12.05 14.68 15.56
C ARG A 148 13.00 13.79 16.35
N ASP A 149 12.61 12.54 16.59
CA ASP A 149 13.36 11.62 17.45
C ASP A 149 14.63 11.12 16.77
N GLN A 150 15.72 11.06 17.53
CA GLN A 150 17.03 10.61 17.06
C GLN A 150 17.14 9.07 17.15
N GLU A 151 16.28 8.37 16.42
CA GLU A 151 16.37 6.90 16.28
C GLU A 151 17.42 6.50 15.24
N THR A 152 18.13 5.40 15.48
CA THR A 152 19.00 4.78 14.47
C THR A 152 18.19 4.24 13.30
N GLU A 153 18.78 4.18 12.10
CA GLU A 153 18.09 3.76 10.87
C GLU A 153 17.29 2.44 10.98
N ASN A 154 17.85 1.42 11.62
CA ASN A 154 17.14 0.14 11.82
C ASN A 154 15.89 0.31 12.70
N LYS A 155 15.94 1.19 13.71
CA LYS A 155 14.81 1.47 14.60
C LYS A 155 13.71 2.28 13.91
N GLN A 156 14.06 3.17 12.99
CA GLN A 156 13.11 4.00 12.25
C GLN A 156 12.13 3.17 11.42
N ILE A 157 12.62 2.22 10.62
CA ILE A 157 11.77 1.32 9.83
C ILE A 157 10.87 0.48 10.73
N ASP A 158 11.43 -0.07 11.82
CA ASP A 158 10.67 -0.88 12.76
C ASP A 158 9.62 -0.04 13.50
N SER A 159 9.90 1.23 13.80
CA SER A 159 8.94 2.20 14.32
C SER A 159 7.78 2.42 13.35
N ILE A 160 8.06 2.67 12.07
CA ILE A 160 7.01 2.79 11.04
C ILE A 160 6.19 1.51 10.91
N LYS A 161 6.82 0.33 10.89
CA LYS A 161 6.12 -0.95 10.80
C LYS A 161 5.23 -1.21 12.03
N ARG A 162 5.72 -0.91 13.24
CA ARG A 162 4.94 -0.99 14.48
C ARG A 162 3.73 -0.06 14.42
N LYS A 163 3.92 1.18 13.96
CA LYS A 163 2.85 2.15 13.82
C LYS A 163 1.80 1.70 12.81
N LEU A 164 2.19 1.21 11.64
CA LEU A 164 1.28 0.63 10.66
C LEU A 164 0.49 -0.55 11.26
N ASN A 165 1.15 -1.43 12.01
CA ASN A 165 0.46 -2.51 12.71
C ASN A 165 -0.59 -1.97 13.70
N THR A 166 -0.23 -1.01 14.55
CA THR A 166 -1.18 -0.37 15.48
C THR A 166 -2.36 0.27 14.75
N ILE A 167 -2.12 0.93 13.62
CA ILE A 167 -3.18 1.54 12.80
C ILE A 167 -4.19 0.48 12.34
N PHE A 168 -3.72 -0.64 11.80
CA PHE A 168 -4.60 -1.72 11.34
C PHE A 168 -5.32 -2.46 12.48
N GLN A 169 -4.66 -2.67 13.63
CA GLN A 169 -5.33 -3.26 14.80
C GLN A 169 -6.44 -2.34 15.33
N ASN A 170 -6.18 -1.04 15.45
CA ASN A 170 -7.16 -0.06 15.91
C ASN A 170 -8.36 0.07 14.95
N TYR A 171 -8.11 -0.04 13.64
CA TYR A 171 -9.18 0.05 12.64
C TYR A 171 -10.08 -1.20 12.67
N ASN A 172 -9.49 -2.39 12.78
CA ASN A 172 -10.25 -3.64 12.85
C ASN A 172 -11.09 -3.75 14.13
N ASN A 173 -10.66 -3.16 15.25
CA ASN A 173 -11.44 -3.15 16.51
C ASN A 173 -12.63 -2.17 16.50
N LYS A 174 -12.72 -1.29 15.49
CA LYS A 174 -13.80 -0.29 15.35
C LYS A 174 -14.89 -0.71 14.36
N GLN A 175 -14.68 -1.81 13.63
CA GLN A 175 -15.65 -2.41 12.70
C GLN A 175 -16.42 -3.54 13.37
#